data_AF-A0A2D7RYE0-F1
#
_entry.id   AF-A0A2D7RYE0-F1
#
_cell.length_a   1.000
_cell.length_b   1.000
_cell.length_c   1.000
_cell.angle_alpha   90.00
_cell.angle_beta   90.00
_cell.angle_gamma   90.00
#
_symmetry.space_group_name_H-M   'P 1'
#
loop_
_entity.id
_entity.type
_entity.pdbx_description
1 polymer ?
#
loop_
_entity_poly.entity_id
_entity_poly.type
_entity_poly.pdbx_seq_one_letter_code
_entity_poly.pdbx_strand_id
1 'polypeptide(L)'
;MFTSDILFVEGHPVLWAGTTPDLLKALDRIEAWESDTIVPGHGPVTDLAGVREIRAYYQYCHAEARRYFDAEMDLATAAPDVSLDRWADWGELERVVTLLDTCFREFEGQSDATPMAELFALMAERWAATRA
;
A
#
# COMPACT_ATOMS: atom_id res chain seq x y z
N MET A 1 21.34 -5.42 -3.32
CA MET A 1 20.81 -4.61 -2.20
C MET A 1 19.69 -5.37 -1.50
N PHE A 2 19.55 -5.26 -0.18
CA PHE A 2 18.36 -5.71 0.55
C PHE A 2 17.54 -4.49 0.99
N THR A 3 16.22 -4.48 0.72
CA THR A 3 15.36 -3.30 0.95
C THR A 3 14.42 -3.43 2.16
N SER A 4 14.43 -4.57 2.86
CA SER A 4 13.48 -4.84 3.96
C SER A 4 12.03 -4.60 3.51
N ASP A 5 11.13 -4.29 4.43
CA ASP A 5 9.70 -4.02 4.19
C ASP A 5 9.43 -2.64 3.54
N ILE A 6 10.38 -2.09 2.79
CA ILE A 6 10.09 -0.99 1.85
C ILE A 6 9.52 -1.54 0.54
N LEU A 7 9.96 -2.74 0.13
CA LEU A 7 9.55 -3.36 -1.13
C LEU A 7 8.83 -4.68 -0.86
N PHE A 8 7.62 -4.79 -1.41
CA PHE A 8 6.81 -6.01 -1.44
C PHE A 8 6.60 -6.37 -2.90
N VAL A 9 7.29 -7.37 -3.42
CA VAL A 9 7.14 -7.78 -4.82
C VAL A 9 6.02 -8.82 -4.89
N GLU A 10 5.05 -8.63 -5.79
CA GLU A 10 3.90 -9.53 -5.97
C GLU A 10 2.98 -9.69 -4.73
N GLY A 11 3.01 -8.72 -3.82
CA GLY A 11 2.18 -8.71 -2.62
C GLY A 11 1.76 -7.31 -2.23
N HIS A 12 0.55 -7.16 -1.70
CA HIS A 12 0.07 -5.87 -1.24
C HIS A 12 0.85 -5.43 0.01
N PRO A 13 1.49 -4.24 -0.02
CA PRO A 13 2.24 -3.72 1.12
C PRO A 13 1.35 -3.45 2.33
N VAL A 14 1.98 -3.50 3.51
CA VAL A 14 1.36 -3.08 4.77
C VAL A 14 2.05 -1.83 5.30
N LEU A 15 1.28 -0.79 5.63
CA LEU A 15 1.80 0.48 6.12
C LEU A 15 1.36 0.69 7.57
N TRP A 16 2.29 0.44 8.50
CA TRP A 16 2.08 0.67 9.94
C TRP A 16 2.51 2.05 10.41
N ALA A 17 3.45 2.66 9.69
CA ALA A 17 4.05 3.93 10.04
C ALA A 17 4.59 4.64 8.80
N GLY A 18 4.81 5.94 8.93
CA GLY A 18 5.26 6.80 7.84
C GLY A 18 4.10 7.33 7.02
N THR A 19 4.45 7.97 5.90
CA THR A 19 3.52 8.59 4.98
C THR A 19 3.75 8.09 3.56
N THR A 20 2.74 8.15 2.70
CA THR A 20 2.86 7.80 1.28
C THR A 20 3.94 8.63 0.59
N PRO A 21 4.05 9.96 0.82
CA PRO A 21 5.16 10.75 0.30
C PRO A 21 6.54 10.28 0.77
N ASP A 22 6.71 9.89 2.04
CA ASP A 22 8.01 9.42 2.55
C ASP A 22 8.41 8.08 1.95
N LEU A 23 7.44 7.20 1.74
CA LEU A 23 7.64 5.93 1.06
C LEU A 23 8.06 6.12 -0.39
N LEU A 24 7.41 7.04 -1.13
CA LEU A 24 7.83 7.38 -2.49
C LEU A 24 9.26 7.94 -2.55
N LYS A 25 9.67 8.77 -1.58
CA LYS A 25 11.07 9.22 -1.45
C LYS A 25 12.03 8.07 -1.15
N ALA A 26 11.60 7.07 -0.38
CA ALA A 26 12.42 5.88 -0.14
C ALA A 26 12.63 5.09 -1.43
N LEU A 27 11.59 4.95 -2.27
CA LEU A 27 11.71 4.33 -3.59
C LEU A 27 12.64 5.14 -4.52
N ASP A 28 12.60 6.48 -4.50
CA ASP A 28 13.55 7.33 -5.24
C ASP A 28 15.00 7.02 -4.86
N ARG A 29 15.25 6.84 -3.56
CA ARG A 29 16.59 6.55 -3.05
C ARG A 29 17.08 5.16 -3.43
N ILE A 30 16.18 4.18 -3.46
CA ILE A 30 16.46 2.82 -3.93
C ILE A 30 16.81 2.84 -5.41
N GLU A 31 16.05 3.56 -6.25
CA GLU A 31 16.33 3.69 -7.68
C GLU A 31 17.68 4.35 -7.95
N ALA A 32 18.03 5.39 -7.18
CA ALA A 32 19.28 6.13 -7.33
C ALA A 32 20.56 5.31 -7.03
N TRP A 33 20.43 4.13 -6.42
CA TRP A 33 21.56 3.23 -6.19
C TRP A 33 21.84 2.28 -7.35
N GLU A 34 20.99 2.26 -8.39
CA GLU A 34 21.22 1.55 -9.66
C GLU A 34 21.65 0.08 -9.46
N SER A 35 21.04 -0.61 -8.49
CA SER A 35 21.37 -2.00 -8.19
C SER A 35 20.73 -2.98 -9.18
N ASP A 36 21.52 -3.86 -9.78
CA ASP A 36 21.03 -4.92 -10.68
C ASP A 36 20.26 -6.04 -9.96
N THR A 37 20.49 -6.21 -8.65
CA THR A 37 19.82 -7.24 -7.84
C THR A 37 19.32 -6.65 -6.53
N ILE A 38 18.01 -6.77 -6.34
CA ILE A 38 17.27 -6.24 -5.19
C ILE A 38 16.54 -7.40 -4.53
N VAL A 39 16.85 -7.64 -3.26
CA VAL A 39 16.16 -8.60 -2.40
C VAL A 39 15.11 -7.82 -1.60
N PRO A 40 13.81 -7.98 -1.88
CA PRO A 40 12.76 -7.32 -1.10
C PRO A 40 12.62 -7.95 0.29
N GLY A 41 11.90 -7.27 1.20
CA GLY A 41 11.45 -7.90 2.45
C GLY A 41 10.46 -9.02 2.19
N HIS A 42 9.59 -8.83 1.19
CA HIS A 42 8.57 -9.79 0.78
C HIS A 42 8.54 -10.00 -0.73
N GLY A 43 8.30 -11.25 -1.15
CA GLY A 43 8.21 -11.62 -2.56
C GLY A 43 9.53 -12.09 -3.17
N PRO A 44 9.53 -12.36 -4.49
CA PRO A 44 10.72 -12.83 -5.21
C PRO A 44 11.80 -11.75 -5.34
N VAL A 45 13.05 -12.19 -5.52
CA VAL A 45 14.18 -11.31 -5.88
C VAL A 45 13.86 -10.59 -7.20
N THR A 46 14.18 -9.30 -7.27
CA THR A 46 13.84 -8.42 -8.39
C THR A 46 14.99 -7.48 -8.76
N ASP A 47 14.72 -6.54 -9.65
CA ASP A 47 15.57 -5.42 -10.04
C ASP A 47 14.78 -4.09 -9.94
N LEU A 48 15.22 -3.04 -10.64
CA LEU A 48 14.52 -1.76 -10.66
C LEU A 48 13.07 -1.83 -11.20
N ALA A 49 12.70 -2.89 -11.93
CA ALA A 49 11.32 -3.08 -12.38
C ALA A 49 10.37 -3.31 -11.21
N GLY A 50 10.77 -4.11 -10.20
CA GLY A 50 9.95 -4.32 -9.00
C GLY A 50 9.71 -3.03 -8.21
N VAL A 51 10.73 -2.16 -8.14
CA VAL A 51 10.63 -0.84 -7.49
C VAL A 51 9.63 0.06 -8.22
N ARG A 52 9.69 0.08 -9.56
CA ARG A 52 8.76 0.86 -10.39
C ARG A 52 7.33 0.34 -10.29
N GLU A 53 7.13 -0.97 -10.20
CA GLU A 53 5.79 -1.55 -10.07
C GLU A 53 5.16 -1.19 -8.72
N ILE A 54 5.93 -1.24 -7.63
CA ILE A 54 5.45 -0.81 -6.32
C ILE A 54 5.19 0.69 -6.24
N ARG A 55 6.01 1.51 -6.91
CA ARG A 55 5.72 2.94 -7.07
C ARG A 55 4.37 3.17 -7.78
N ALA A 56 4.12 2.45 -8.87
CA ALA A 56 2.87 2.55 -9.61
C ALA A 56 1.66 2.15 -8.73
N TYR A 57 1.81 1.10 -7.92
CA TYR A 57 0.81 0.68 -6.95
C TYR A 57 0.47 1.79 -5.93
N TYR A 58 1.48 2.38 -5.28
CA TYR A 58 1.25 3.45 -4.31
C TYR A 58 0.61 4.69 -4.92
N GLN A 59 1.07 5.11 -6.11
CA GLN A 59 0.53 6.27 -6.80
C GLN A 59 -0.94 6.05 -7.18
N TYR A 60 -1.29 4.86 -7.66
CA TYR A 60 -2.66 4.50 -7.97
C TYR A 60 -3.55 4.52 -6.72
N CYS A 61 -3.16 3.80 -5.66
CA CYS A 61 -3.96 3.71 -4.44
C CYS A 61 -4.13 5.07 -3.75
N HIS A 62 -3.10 5.91 -3.78
CA HIS A 62 -3.19 7.28 -3.26
C HIS A 62 -4.17 8.15 -4.07
N ALA A 63 -4.18 8.00 -5.40
CA ALA A 63 -5.15 8.70 -6.25
C ALA A 63 -6.59 8.24 -6.00
N GLU A 64 -6.81 6.93 -5.85
CA GLU A 64 -8.11 6.38 -5.47
C GLU A 64 -8.53 6.83 -4.07
N ALA A 65 -7.61 6.79 -3.09
CA ALA A 65 -7.86 7.31 -1.75
C ALA A 65 -8.30 8.77 -1.78
N ARG A 66 -7.64 9.61 -2.59
CA ARG A 66 -8.03 11.01 -2.78
C ARG A 66 -9.45 11.12 -3.33
N ARG A 67 -9.79 10.32 -4.35
CA ARG A 67 -11.14 10.31 -4.94
C ARG A 67 -12.22 9.95 -3.91
N TYR A 68 -11.97 8.95 -3.05
CA TYR A 68 -12.89 8.55 -1.99
C TYR A 68 -13.02 9.61 -0.89
N PHE A 69 -11.89 10.16 -0.47
CA PHE A 69 -11.84 11.20 0.55
C PHE A 69 -12.60 12.46 0.12
N ASP A 70 -12.37 12.92 -1.12
CA ASP A 70 -13.06 14.09 -1.67
C ASP A 70 -14.58 13.83 -1.89
N ALA A 71 -14.98 12.56 -1.94
CA ALA A 71 -16.38 12.12 -1.98
C ALA A 71 -16.97 11.85 -0.57
N GLU A 72 -16.23 12.19 0.49
CA GLU A 72 -16.63 11.98 1.90
C GLU A 72 -16.95 10.52 2.25
N MET A 73 -16.37 9.56 1.52
CA MET A 73 -16.50 8.14 1.81
C MET A 73 -15.59 7.75 2.98
N ASP A 74 -16.11 6.97 3.92
CA ASP A 74 -15.31 6.44 5.02
C ASP A 74 -14.42 5.26 4.57
N LEU A 75 -13.42 4.92 5.40
CA LEU A 75 -12.45 3.87 5.10
C LEU A 75 -13.11 2.49 4.92
N ALA A 76 -14.14 2.19 5.73
CA ALA A 76 -14.86 0.92 5.68
C ALA A 76 -15.59 0.70 4.36
N THR A 77 -16.08 1.79 3.74
CA THR A 77 -16.72 1.76 2.42
C THR A 77 -15.69 1.86 1.29
N ALA A 78 -14.69 2.74 1.43
CA ALA A 78 -13.68 3.00 0.40
C ALA A 78 -12.75 1.81 0.17
N ALA A 79 -12.41 1.07 1.24
CA ALA A 79 -11.57 -0.12 1.13
C ALA A 79 -12.17 -1.11 0.13
N PRO A 80 -13.32 -1.75 0.35
CA PRO A 80 -13.84 -2.74 -0.59
C PRO A 80 -14.10 -2.21 -2.01
N ASP A 81 -14.32 -0.89 -2.19
CA ASP A 81 -14.56 -0.28 -3.51
C ASP A 81 -13.29 -0.09 -4.36
N VAL A 82 -12.09 -0.05 -3.76
CA VAL A 82 -10.85 0.11 -4.54
C VAL A 82 -10.61 -1.10 -5.46
N SER A 83 -10.67 -0.84 -6.77
CA SER A 83 -10.31 -1.83 -7.79
C SER A 83 -8.81 -2.08 -7.74
N LEU A 84 -8.44 -3.35 -7.65
CA LEU A 84 -7.04 -3.80 -7.68
C LEU A 84 -6.82 -4.76 -8.85
N ASP A 85 -7.62 -4.67 -9.91
CA ASP A 85 -7.62 -5.65 -11.01
C ASP A 85 -6.25 -5.80 -11.69
N ARG A 86 -5.48 -4.71 -11.79
CA ARG A 86 -4.09 -4.73 -12.30
C ARG A 86 -3.17 -5.61 -11.45
N TRP A 87 -3.45 -5.74 -10.17
CA TRP A 87 -2.67 -6.50 -9.19
C TRP A 87 -3.50 -7.65 -8.59
N ALA A 88 -4.50 -8.15 -9.31
CA ALA A 88 -5.40 -9.19 -8.80
C ALA A 88 -4.68 -10.50 -8.44
N ASP A 89 -3.54 -10.77 -9.09
CA ASP A 89 -2.70 -11.95 -8.82
C ASP A 89 -1.78 -11.78 -7.60
N TRP A 90 -1.76 -10.60 -6.97
CA TRP A 90 -0.94 -10.36 -5.78
C TRP A 90 -1.58 -10.94 -4.51
N GLY A 91 -0.73 -11.36 -3.58
CA GLY A 91 -1.15 -11.87 -2.27
C GLY A 91 -1.65 -10.78 -1.33
N GLU A 92 -2.55 -11.16 -0.41
CA GLU A 92 -2.98 -10.36 0.73
C GLU A 92 -3.69 -9.02 0.38
N LEU A 93 -4.63 -9.09 -0.58
CA LEU A 93 -5.50 -7.98 -1.02
C LEU A 93 -6.08 -7.14 0.13
N GLU A 94 -6.34 -7.74 1.28
CA GLU A 94 -6.85 -7.05 2.46
C GLU A 94 -5.93 -5.93 2.96
N ARG A 95 -4.61 -6.03 2.76
CA ARG A 95 -3.62 -5.07 3.30
C ARG A 95 -3.74 -3.66 2.76
N VAL A 96 -4.41 -3.47 1.61
CA VAL A 96 -4.69 -2.15 1.04
C VAL A 96 -5.42 -1.23 2.02
N VAL A 97 -6.17 -1.80 2.98
CA VAL A 97 -6.81 -1.07 4.09
C VAL A 97 -5.80 -0.15 4.79
N THR A 98 -4.59 -0.63 5.07
CA THR A 98 -3.56 0.17 5.78
C THR A 98 -3.02 1.33 4.95
N LEU A 99 -2.97 1.17 3.62
CA LEU A 99 -2.53 2.22 2.71
C LEU A 99 -3.60 3.31 2.56
N LEU A 100 -4.87 2.92 2.42
CA LEU A 100 -5.98 3.88 2.35
C LEU A 100 -6.15 4.64 3.67
N ASP A 101 -6.06 3.94 4.82
CA ASP A 101 -6.04 4.56 6.14
C ASP A 101 -4.94 5.62 6.26
N THR A 102 -3.73 5.27 5.83
CA THR A 102 -2.60 6.20 5.83
C THR A 102 -2.87 7.44 4.99
N CYS A 103 -3.42 7.26 3.79
CA CYS A 103 -3.81 8.39 2.93
C CYS A 103 -4.91 9.25 3.58
N PHE A 104 -5.95 8.64 4.15
CA PHE A 104 -7.06 9.37 4.76
C PHE A 104 -6.58 10.23 5.94
N ARG A 105 -5.79 9.65 6.85
CA ARG A 105 -5.19 10.40 7.96
C ARG A 105 -4.31 11.55 7.47
N GLU A 106 -3.49 11.33 6.45
CA GLU A 106 -2.69 12.40 5.84
C GLU A 106 -3.56 13.54 5.31
N PHE A 107 -4.68 13.23 4.66
CA PHE A 107 -5.58 14.23 4.08
C PHE A 107 -6.35 15.02 5.14
N GLU A 108 -6.63 14.41 6.29
CA GLU A 108 -7.19 15.07 7.47
C GLU A 108 -6.15 15.86 8.27
N GLY A 109 -4.86 15.73 7.93
CA GLY A 109 -3.77 16.31 8.70
C GLY A 109 -3.53 15.63 10.06
N GLN A 110 -3.98 14.38 10.21
CA GLN A 110 -3.81 13.58 11.41
C GLN A 110 -2.49 12.79 11.37
N SER A 111 -1.73 12.87 12.45
CA SER A 111 -0.48 12.10 12.62
C SER A 111 -0.64 10.84 13.46
N ASP A 112 -1.73 10.74 14.23
CA ASP A 112 -1.96 9.64 15.14
C ASP A 112 -2.33 8.38 14.35
N ALA A 113 -1.66 7.27 14.64
CA ALA A 113 -1.93 6.02 13.95
C ALA A 113 -3.27 5.44 14.41
N THR A 114 -4.09 5.00 13.44
CA THR A 114 -5.27 4.18 13.71
C THR A 114 -4.87 2.93 14.48
N PRO A 115 -5.59 2.56 15.56
CA PRO A 115 -5.25 1.37 16.33
C PRO A 115 -5.17 0.13 15.44
N MET A 116 -4.07 -0.63 15.54
CA MET A 116 -3.85 -1.82 14.70
C MET A 116 -5.02 -2.82 14.74
N ALA A 117 -5.69 -2.95 15.89
CA ALA A 117 -6.85 -3.84 16.03
C ALA A 117 -8.03 -3.44 15.12
N GLU A 118 -8.25 -2.15 14.91
CA GLU A 118 -9.30 -1.63 14.03
C GLU A 118 -8.95 -1.90 12.56
N LEU A 119 -7.69 -1.67 12.19
CA LEU A 119 -7.19 -2.00 10.84
C LEU A 119 -7.31 -3.52 10.55
N PHE A 120 -6.98 -4.37 11.53
CA PHE A 120 -7.16 -5.81 11.41
C PHE A 120 -8.62 -6.24 11.26
N ALA A 121 -9.56 -5.57 11.93
CA ALA A 121 -10.98 -5.84 11.75
C ALA A 121 -11.42 -5.53 10.31
N LEU A 122 -11.06 -4.36 9.77
CA LEU A 122 -11.36 -3.97 8.38
C LEU A 122 -10.69 -4.89 7.35
N MET A 123 -9.45 -5.31 7.60
CA MET A 123 -8.77 -6.31 6.76
C MET A 123 -9.52 -7.65 6.75
N ALA A 124 -10.01 -8.11 7.91
CA ALA A 124 -10.79 -9.34 8.00
C ALA A 124 -12.12 -9.25 7.25
N GLU A 125 -12.81 -8.11 7.33
CA GLU A 125 -14.06 -7.85 6.58
C GLU A 125 -13.82 -7.90 5.07
N ARG A 126 -12.78 -7.21 4.57
CA ARG A 126 -12.40 -7.26 3.16
C ARG A 126 -12.03 -8.67 2.70
N TRP A 127 -11.23 -9.39 3.50
CA TRP A 127 -10.83 -10.76 3.20
C TRP A 127 -12.03 -11.72 3.11
N ALA A 128 -13.05 -11.51 3.95
CA ALA A 128 -14.28 -12.28 3.89
C ALA A 128 -15.09 -11.97 2.63
N ALA A 129 -15.15 -10.69 2.22
CA ALA A 129 -15.88 -10.26 1.03
C ALA A 129 -15.28 -10.79 -0.28
N THR A 130 -13.96 -11.00 -0.36
CA THR A 130 -13.31 -11.57 -1.56
C THR A 130 -13.48 -13.09 -1.71
N ARG A 131 -14.14 -13.75 -0.75
CA ARG A 131 -14.41 -15.19 -0.75
C ARG A 131 -15.90 -15.56 -0.84
N ALA A 132 -16.78 -14.57 -0.89
CA ALA A 132 -18.24 -14.76 -1.03
C ALA A 132 -18.63 -14.90 -2.51
#